data_AF-A0AAN9LCE7-F1
#
_entry.id   AF-A0AAN9LCE7-F1
#
_cell.length_a   1.000
_cell.length_b   1.000
_cell.length_c   1.000
_cell.angle_alpha   90.00
_cell.angle_beta   90.00
_cell.angle_gamma   90.00
#
_symmetry.space_group_name_H-M   'P 1'
#
loop_
_entity.id
_entity.type
_entity.pdbx_description
1 polymer ?
#
loop_
_entity_poly.entity_id
_entity_poly.type
_entity_poly.pdbx_seq_one_letter_code
_entity_poly.pdbx_strand_id
1 'polypeptide(L)'
;MCDFSEAERVTWKKLALGMARRKSNASRKLTKRPTTEKYQNKEKASSHPTKKRGRPRKTSQLPEAASLHTTVSGPSDPPAWTFDMAPPSRIQGVHTPCTPQPIYSDVGCIKSEVELEIQSSDDKPILYLDGQGFLPSRLAASGIGDLISRYYTDPWPSWKKIPAKTRDSMFEEFLTKFSISPPDHRWAKRNFQMRGSILMTNKLVKARSIMLKPNWIEDGVWEKLCEHWKSEDFKKKSAQAKTNRASNYGASHTGGSISASQHRANMIKETGIAPTPLELFRRLHQHKDKTWVDSRSKNLNEAFTRTLNQLTESALAQGKPPPNELHVWSDVARSKKGKVYGLGVESTEVRGGPCHHGSSSSMELITKREFDELRREMEEVRKERDVLKTKVSNTERLIEENNALILQMMESINNQSMHSRG
;
A
#
# COMPACT_ATOMS: atom_id res chain seq x y z
N MET A 1 9.49 -5.36 -41.87
CA MET A 1 10.19 -4.39 -41.00
C MET A 1 9.35 -3.12 -40.95
N CYS A 2 8.80 -2.75 -39.79
CA CYS A 2 8.10 -1.46 -39.67
C CYS A 2 9.14 -0.34 -39.65
N ASP A 3 9.42 0.27 -40.80
CA ASP A 3 10.35 1.39 -40.87
C ASP A 3 9.73 2.65 -40.25
N PHE A 4 10.11 2.92 -39.01
CA PHE A 4 9.96 4.23 -38.41
C PHE A 4 11.06 5.13 -38.94
N SER A 5 10.70 6.36 -39.29
CA SER A 5 11.70 7.37 -39.65
C SER A 5 12.69 7.58 -38.49
N GLU A 6 13.95 7.90 -38.80
CA GLU A 6 14.97 8.28 -37.82
C GLU A 6 14.43 9.35 -36.84
N ALA A 7 13.66 10.31 -37.36
CA ALA A 7 13.01 11.37 -36.61
C ALA A 7 11.98 10.87 -35.60
N GLU A 8 11.17 9.87 -35.95
CA GLU A 8 10.21 9.24 -35.04
C GLU A 8 10.93 8.41 -33.97
N ARG A 9 11.96 7.64 -34.34
CA ARG A 9 12.79 6.89 -33.38
C ARG A 9 13.46 7.84 -32.39
N VAL A 10 13.98 8.97 -32.87
CA VAL A 10 14.57 10.02 -32.03
C VAL A 10 13.53 10.69 -31.14
N THR A 11 12.30 10.89 -31.63
CA THR A 11 11.20 11.47 -30.83
C THR A 11 10.79 10.52 -29.71
N TRP A 12 10.63 9.22 -29.99
CA TRP A 12 10.32 8.20 -28.99
C TRP A 12 11.49 7.95 -28.02
N LYS A 13 12.74 7.94 -28.51
CA LYS A 13 13.94 7.90 -27.66
C LYS A 13 14.06 9.13 -26.78
N LYS A 14 13.76 10.35 -27.27
CA LYS A 14 13.73 11.57 -26.45
C LYS A 14 12.60 11.53 -25.42
N LEU A 15 11.45 10.96 -25.74
CA LEU A 15 10.37 10.70 -24.78
C LEU A 15 10.79 9.67 -23.71
N ALA A 16 11.48 8.60 -24.10
CA ALA A 16 11.99 7.57 -23.18
C ALA A 16 13.16 8.06 -22.32
N LEU A 17 14.12 8.79 -22.89
CA LEU A 17 15.24 9.41 -22.19
C LEU A 17 14.76 10.53 -21.27
N GLY A 18 13.72 11.28 -21.63
CA GLY A 18 13.05 12.21 -20.71
C GLY A 18 12.44 11.51 -19.49
N MET A 19 12.01 10.25 -19.64
CA MET A 19 11.55 9.40 -18.53
C MET A 19 12.72 8.81 -17.71
N ALA A 20 13.84 8.45 -18.35
CA ALA A 20 15.02 7.90 -17.68
C ALA A 20 15.86 8.97 -16.95
N ARG A 21 16.07 10.14 -17.56
CA ARG A 21 16.86 11.25 -17.00
C ARG A 21 16.21 11.90 -15.78
N ARG A 22 14.89 11.75 -15.58
CA ARG A 22 14.21 12.15 -14.34
C ARG A 22 14.35 11.12 -13.21
N LYS A 23 14.67 9.86 -13.51
CA LYS A 23 15.10 8.90 -12.48
C LYS A 23 16.51 9.21 -11.96
N SER A 24 17.39 9.78 -12.80
CA SER A 24 18.77 10.13 -12.42
C SER A 24 18.91 11.55 -11.83
N ASN A 25 18.09 12.52 -12.27
CA ASN A 25 18.21 13.93 -11.85
C ASN A 25 17.51 14.29 -10.54
N ALA A 26 17.02 13.32 -9.76
CA ALA A 26 16.56 13.56 -8.39
C ALA A 26 17.72 13.93 -7.41
N SER A 27 18.96 13.93 -7.89
CA SER A 27 20.13 14.47 -7.17
C SER A 27 20.84 15.52 -8.03
N ARG A 28 20.34 16.76 -8.03
CA ARG A 28 21.20 17.96 -8.16
C ARG A 28 20.45 19.20 -7.69
N LYS A 29 21.02 19.81 -6.64
CA LYS A 29 20.56 21.02 -5.94
C LYS A 29 20.39 22.19 -6.91
N LEU A 30 19.30 22.94 -6.75
CA LEU A 30 19.09 24.23 -7.39
C LEU A 30 19.58 25.33 -6.43
N THR A 31 20.76 25.89 -6.70
CA THR A 31 21.22 27.16 -6.12
C THR A 31 20.52 28.31 -6.82
N LYS A 32 19.82 29.15 -6.05
CA LYS A 32 19.17 30.39 -6.52
C LYS A 32 20.22 31.47 -6.80
N ARG A 33 20.03 32.21 -7.90
CA ARG A 33 20.40 33.64 -8.01
C ARG A 33 19.30 34.36 -8.80
N PRO A 34 18.90 35.60 -8.41
CA PRO A 34 17.91 36.38 -9.11
C PRO A 34 18.56 37.43 -10.03
N THR A 35 17.93 37.74 -11.15
CA THR A 35 18.15 39.00 -11.88
C THR A 35 16.82 39.55 -12.36
N THR A 36 16.59 40.78 -11.96
CA THR A 36 15.54 41.72 -12.35
C THR A 36 15.77 42.25 -13.77
N GLU A 37 14.71 42.45 -14.56
CA GLU A 37 14.60 43.64 -15.43
C GLU A 37 13.16 43.89 -15.89
N LYS A 38 12.81 45.18 -15.93
CA LYS A 38 11.53 45.79 -16.34
C LYS A 38 11.57 46.05 -17.85
N TYR A 39 10.40 46.09 -18.53
CA TYR A 39 9.84 47.27 -19.24
C TYR A 39 8.63 46.92 -20.15
N GLN A 40 7.51 47.58 -19.82
CA GLN A 40 6.42 48.21 -20.59
C GLN A 40 5.75 47.63 -21.87
N ASN A 41 4.43 47.43 -21.71
CA ASN A 41 3.25 47.87 -22.50
C ASN A 41 3.28 47.98 -24.05
N LYS A 42 2.26 47.35 -24.67
CA LYS A 42 1.39 47.97 -25.70
C LYS A 42 0.05 47.23 -25.82
N GLU A 43 -1.04 48.00 -25.72
CA GLU A 43 -2.43 47.61 -25.91
C GLU A 43 -2.77 47.33 -27.39
N LYS A 44 -3.73 46.42 -27.63
CA LYS A 44 -4.86 46.66 -28.55
C LYS A 44 -5.97 45.64 -28.30
N ALA A 45 -7.17 46.16 -28.05
CA ALA A 45 -8.40 45.45 -27.80
C ALA A 45 -9.08 44.98 -29.10
N SER A 46 -9.83 43.87 -29.02
CA SER A 46 -11.11 43.70 -29.74
C SER A 46 -11.96 42.63 -29.05
N SER A 47 -13.27 42.86 -29.06
CA SER A 47 -14.27 42.43 -28.09
C SER A 47 -15.29 41.40 -28.62
N HIS A 48 -15.47 40.31 -27.84
CA HIS A 48 -16.75 39.75 -27.32
C HIS A 48 -17.69 38.92 -28.23
N PRO A 49 -18.67 38.12 -27.69
CA PRO A 49 -18.97 37.78 -26.28
C PRO A 49 -19.38 36.30 -25.92
N THR A 50 -19.52 36.08 -24.60
CA THR A 50 -20.51 35.26 -23.82
C THR A 50 -20.56 33.72 -23.84
N LYS A 51 -20.26 33.10 -22.67
CA LYS A 51 -21.26 32.67 -21.64
C LYS A 51 -20.57 32.02 -20.43
N LYS A 52 -20.50 32.73 -19.30
CA LYS A 52 -20.29 32.14 -17.97
C LYS A 52 -21.65 31.95 -17.30
N ARG A 53 -21.98 30.73 -16.88
CA ARG A 53 -23.06 30.45 -15.92
C ARG A 53 -22.44 30.43 -14.53
N GLY A 54 -22.98 31.24 -13.62
CA GLY A 54 -22.72 31.19 -12.19
C GLY A 54 -24.03 31.20 -11.40
N ARG A 55 -24.02 30.56 -10.22
CA ARG A 55 -24.81 30.86 -8.99
C ARG A 55 -24.63 29.74 -7.95
N PRO A 56 -24.99 29.93 -6.65
CA PRO A 56 -24.68 31.04 -5.74
C PRO A 56 -23.99 30.56 -4.44
N ARG A 57 -23.34 31.52 -3.75
CA ARG A 57 -22.87 31.44 -2.36
C ARG A 57 -23.97 32.03 -1.46
N LYS A 58 -24.39 31.31 -0.41
CA LYS A 58 -25.23 31.86 0.67
C LYS A 58 -24.33 32.31 1.83
N THR A 59 -24.50 33.56 2.22
CA THR A 59 -23.99 34.20 3.42
C THR A 59 -25.10 34.15 4.47
N SER A 60 -24.77 33.88 5.73
CA SER A 60 -25.62 34.22 6.89
C SER A 60 -24.82 35.15 7.79
N GLN A 61 -25.50 36.17 8.28
CA GLN A 61 -24.98 37.34 8.96
C GLN A 61 -25.12 37.23 10.50
N LEU A 62 -24.14 37.85 11.18
CA LEU A 62 -24.15 38.62 12.45
C LEU A 62 -24.46 37.95 13.82
N PRO A 63 -24.07 38.57 14.97
CA PRO A 63 -23.46 39.91 15.13
C PRO A 63 -22.16 40.00 15.97
N GLU A 64 -21.58 41.19 15.85
CA GLU A 64 -20.44 41.80 16.53
C GLU A 64 -20.89 42.51 17.82
N ALA A 65 -20.06 42.51 18.88
CA ALA A 65 -19.98 43.62 19.85
C ALA A 65 -18.74 43.55 20.76
N ALA A 66 -18.19 44.75 20.97
CA ALA A 66 -17.40 45.24 22.11
C ALA A 66 -15.88 44.97 22.15
N SER A 67 -15.19 45.98 21.62
CA SER A 67 -13.80 46.39 21.88
C SER A 67 -13.51 46.66 23.36
N LEU A 68 -12.31 46.31 23.83
CA LEU A 68 -11.52 47.17 24.71
C LEU A 68 -10.04 47.06 24.35
N HIS A 69 -9.43 48.23 24.23
CA HIS A 69 -8.07 48.53 23.85
C HIS A 69 -7.12 48.27 25.03
N THR A 70 -5.85 47.90 24.77
CA THR A 70 -4.67 48.54 25.40
C THR A 70 -3.42 48.20 24.60
N THR A 71 -2.70 49.27 24.27
CA THR A 71 -1.43 49.41 23.56
C THR A 71 -0.23 48.92 24.39
N VAL A 72 0.85 48.44 23.75
CA VAL A 72 2.27 48.88 23.95
C VAL A 72 3.28 47.87 23.37
N SER A 73 4.07 48.38 22.40
CA SER A 73 5.50 48.17 22.08
C SER A 73 6.10 46.78 21.79
N GLY A 74 6.68 46.63 20.59
CA GLY A 74 7.90 45.82 20.38
C GLY A 74 9.16 46.67 20.58
N PRO A 75 10.35 46.31 20.06
CA PRO A 75 10.90 44.99 19.68
C PRO A 75 12.20 44.69 20.49
N SER A 76 12.75 43.47 20.45
CA SER A 76 14.20 43.22 20.65
C SER A 76 14.58 41.75 20.36
N ASP A 77 15.59 41.60 19.52
CA ASP A 77 16.31 40.37 19.18
C ASP A 77 17.44 40.09 20.24
N PRO A 78 18.18 38.96 20.15
CA PRO A 78 18.58 38.11 21.29
C PRO A 78 20.01 38.33 21.79
N PRO A 79 20.52 37.48 22.72
CA PRO A 79 21.94 37.15 22.66
C PRO A 79 22.25 35.65 22.67
N ALA A 80 23.27 35.32 21.88
CA ALA A 80 24.00 34.07 21.83
C ALA A 80 24.90 33.90 23.07
N TRP A 81 25.08 32.66 23.51
CA TRP A 81 26.21 32.28 24.38
C TRP A 81 26.99 31.13 23.71
N THR A 82 28.21 31.47 23.33
CA THR A 82 29.31 30.61 22.91
C THR A 82 30.05 30.09 24.14
N PHE A 83 30.40 28.81 24.16
CA PHE A 83 31.61 28.32 24.82
C PHE A 83 32.20 27.17 23.99
N ASP A 84 33.31 27.46 23.32
CA ASP A 84 34.33 26.50 22.95
C ASP A 84 35.20 26.20 24.16
N MET A 85 35.57 24.93 24.38
CA MET A 85 36.92 24.52 24.76
C MET A 85 37.10 23.01 24.51
N ALA A 86 38.32 22.68 24.05
CA ALA A 86 38.75 21.46 23.38
C ALA A 86 39.13 20.29 24.36
N PRO A 87 39.59 19.12 23.87
CA PRO A 87 39.45 17.79 24.51
C PRO A 87 40.72 17.33 25.26
N PRO A 88 40.71 16.14 25.89
CA PRO A 88 41.93 15.39 26.17
C PRO A 88 42.09 14.10 25.34
N SER A 89 43.37 13.78 25.14
CA SER A 89 43.95 12.77 24.27
C SER A 89 44.17 11.40 24.94
N ARG A 90 43.96 10.34 24.15
CA ARG A 90 44.80 9.15 23.86
C ARG A 90 45.87 8.65 24.87
N ILE A 91 45.81 7.34 25.17
CA ILE A 91 46.93 6.39 25.34
C ILE A 91 46.50 5.08 24.61
N GLN A 92 47.04 4.75 23.42
CA GLN A 92 48.07 3.72 23.12
C GLN A 92 47.85 2.38 23.85
N GLY A 93 47.82 1.19 23.23
CA GLY A 93 48.05 0.69 21.87
C GLY A 93 48.11 -0.85 21.97
N VAL A 94 48.04 -1.57 20.85
CA VAL A 94 48.74 -2.87 20.59
C VAL A 94 48.30 -3.44 19.23
N HIS A 95 49.23 -3.31 18.28
CA HIS A 95 49.60 -4.17 17.15
C HIS A 95 48.60 -4.56 16.03
N THR A 96 48.89 -4.00 14.84
CA THR A 96 48.60 -4.51 13.48
C THR A 96 49.63 -5.60 13.09
N PRO A 97 49.38 -6.44 12.06
CA PRO A 97 49.77 -6.11 10.67
C PRO A 97 48.70 -6.57 9.61
N CYS A 98 48.19 -5.73 8.71
CA CYS A 98 48.70 -5.23 7.42
C CYS A 98 48.80 -6.26 6.25
N THR A 99 47.76 -6.24 5.39
CA THR A 99 47.70 -6.41 3.89
C THR A 99 48.15 -7.74 3.23
N PRO A 100 47.61 -8.16 2.05
CA PRO A 100 47.48 -7.36 0.80
C PRO A 100 46.15 -7.47 0.03
N GLN A 101 45.91 -6.53 -0.89
CA GLN A 101 44.99 -6.72 -2.03
C GLN A 101 45.70 -7.45 -3.18
N PRO A 102 44.95 -8.18 -4.04
CA PRO A 102 45.00 -7.94 -5.48
C PRO A 102 43.60 -8.00 -6.15
N ILE A 103 43.26 -7.09 -7.08
CA ILE A 103 43.28 -7.19 -8.56
C ILE A 103 42.31 -8.25 -9.18
N TYR A 104 41.25 -7.72 -9.81
CA TYR A 104 40.52 -8.13 -11.04
C TYR A 104 40.31 -9.63 -11.39
N SER A 105 39.07 -10.11 -11.42
CA SER A 105 38.40 -10.68 -12.63
C SER A 105 37.02 -11.28 -12.33
N ASP A 106 36.18 -11.21 -13.36
CA ASP A 106 34.80 -11.65 -13.57
C ASP A 106 34.62 -13.18 -13.49
N VAL A 107 33.81 -13.72 -12.56
CA VAL A 107 32.95 -14.92 -12.74
C VAL A 107 31.91 -15.00 -11.60
N GLY A 108 30.64 -15.29 -11.92
CA GLY A 108 29.83 -16.21 -11.10
C GLY A 108 28.86 -15.62 -10.07
N CYS A 109 27.60 -15.49 -10.50
CA CYS A 109 26.42 -15.38 -9.64
C CYS A 109 26.31 -16.56 -8.67
N ILE A 110 26.23 -16.30 -7.36
CA ILE A 110 25.78 -17.30 -6.38
C ILE A 110 24.53 -16.77 -5.69
N LYS A 111 23.40 -17.38 -6.04
CA LYS A 111 22.12 -17.30 -5.35
C LYS A 111 22.28 -17.86 -3.93
N SER A 112 21.81 -17.14 -2.92
CA SER A 112 21.43 -17.73 -1.64
C SER A 112 19.93 -17.60 -1.48
N GLU A 113 19.22 -18.61 -1.95
CA GLU A 113 17.79 -18.82 -1.78
C GLU A 113 17.65 -19.71 -0.55
N VAL A 114 17.21 -19.14 0.58
CA VAL A 114 16.88 -19.92 1.78
C VAL A 114 15.41 -20.29 1.67
N GLU A 115 15.25 -21.57 1.40
CA GLU A 115 14.08 -22.42 1.36
C GLU A 115 13.27 -22.31 2.66
N LEU A 116 11.96 -22.07 2.53
CA LEU A 116 10.99 -22.28 3.61
C LEU A 116 10.10 -23.44 3.17
N GLU A 117 10.12 -24.48 3.99
CA GLU A 117 9.67 -25.84 3.72
C GLU A 117 8.20 -25.94 3.29
N ILE A 118 7.99 -26.82 2.30
CA ILE A 118 6.71 -27.21 1.71
C ILE A 118 6.35 -28.58 2.26
N GLN A 119 5.18 -28.73 2.88
CA GLN A 119 4.47 -30.02 2.89
C GLN A 119 2.98 -29.76 2.60
N SER A 120 2.61 -30.01 1.34
CA SER A 120 1.23 -30.10 0.82
C SER A 120 1.30 -31.01 -0.42
N SER A 121 0.31 -31.89 -0.60
CA SER A 121 0.30 -33.04 -1.53
C SER A 121 0.37 -32.75 -3.04
N ASP A 122 0.58 -31.49 -3.42
CA ASP A 122 0.86 -31.04 -4.78
C ASP A 122 2.12 -30.17 -4.68
N ASP A 123 3.21 -30.47 -5.39
CA ASP A 123 4.49 -29.73 -5.40
C ASP A 123 4.39 -28.26 -5.92
N LYS A 124 3.21 -27.66 -5.89
CA LYS A 124 2.92 -26.29 -6.33
C LYS A 124 3.40 -25.29 -5.27
N PRO A 125 4.18 -24.27 -5.65
CA PRO A 125 4.50 -23.18 -4.77
C PRO A 125 3.24 -22.48 -4.24
N ILE A 126 3.23 -22.16 -2.94
CA ILE A 126 2.11 -21.48 -2.29
C ILE A 126 2.25 -19.97 -2.46
N LEU A 127 1.17 -19.32 -2.89
CA LEU A 127 1.00 -17.87 -2.90
C LEU A 127 0.01 -17.46 -1.81
N TYR A 128 0.49 -16.63 -0.90
CA TYR A 128 -0.35 -16.04 0.13
C TYR A 128 -1.03 -14.79 -0.39
N LEU A 129 -2.34 -14.66 -0.16
CA LEU A 129 -3.11 -13.47 -0.44
C LEU A 129 -2.79 -12.41 0.63
N ASP A 130 -2.38 -11.22 0.19
CA ASP A 130 -2.13 -10.09 1.09
C ASP A 130 -2.59 -8.80 0.42
N GLY A 131 -3.63 -8.19 0.99
CA GLY A 131 -4.29 -7.01 0.46
C GLY A 131 -4.57 -7.13 -1.04
N GLN A 132 -3.79 -6.40 -1.84
CA GLN A 132 -3.97 -6.26 -3.29
C GLN A 132 -2.95 -7.04 -4.12
N GLY A 133 -2.26 -7.98 -3.49
CA GLY A 133 -1.20 -8.73 -4.14
C GLY A 133 -1.12 -10.17 -3.68
N PHE A 134 0.00 -10.75 -4.07
CA PHE A 134 0.41 -12.08 -3.68
C PHE A 134 1.76 -11.95 -2.99
N LEU A 135 2.01 -12.83 -2.03
CA LEU A 135 3.31 -13.08 -1.43
C LEU A 135 3.73 -14.53 -1.74
N PRO A 136 4.95 -14.78 -2.25
CA PRO A 136 5.96 -13.79 -2.64
C PRO A 136 5.58 -13.00 -3.90
N SER A 137 5.76 -11.67 -3.87
CA SER A 137 5.30 -10.78 -4.96
C SER A 137 6.00 -11.03 -6.30
N ARG A 138 7.29 -11.39 -6.27
CA ARG A 138 8.08 -11.65 -7.48
C ARG A 138 7.67 -12.94 -8.16
N LEU A 139 7.42 -13.99 -7.38
CA LEU A 139 7.02 -15.30 -7.88
C LEU A 139 5.70 -15.19 -8.64
N ALA A 140 4.68 -14.59 -8.00
CA ALA A 140 3.40 -14.33 -8.65
C ALA A 140 3.55 -13.44 -9.90
N ALA A 141 4.38 -12.39 -9.83
CA ALA A 141 4.59 -11.50 -10.98
C ALA A 141 5.27 -12.21 -12.16
N SER A 142 6.17 -13.15 -11.90
CA SER A 142 6.79 -13.98 -12.93
C SER A 142 5.73 -14.86 -13.60
N GLY A 143 4.99 -15.66 -12.82
CA GLY A 143 3.97 -16.57 -13.36
C GLY A 143 2.91 -15.85 -14.18
N ILE A 144 2.41 -14.70 -13.71
CA ILE A 144 1.47 -13.86 -14.47
C ILE A 144 2.12 -13.28 -15.72
N GLY A 145 3.38 -12.84 -15.62
CA GLY A 145 4.14 -12.30 -16.75
C GLY A 145 4.34 -13.31 -17.88
N ASP A 146 4.53 -14.58 -17.54
CA ASP A 146 4.73 -15.68 -18.49
C ASP A 146 3.41 -16.08 -19.15
N LEU A 147 2.32 -16.12 -18.38
CA LEU A 147 0.96 -16.28 -18.92
C LEU A 147 0.63 -15.17 -19.93
N ILE A 148 0.92 -13.90 -19.58
CA ILE A 148 0.71 -12.78 -20.51
C ILE A 148 1.46 -13.00 -21.80
N SER A 149 2.75 -13.35 -21.74
CA SER A 149 3.55 -13.54 -22.94
C SER A 149 3.04 -14.68 -23.82
N ARG A 150 2.53 -15.78 -23.25
CA ARG A 150 2.01 -16.91 -24.02
C ARG A 150 0.63 -16.66 -24.62
N TYR A 151 -0.26 -15.99 -23.89
CA TYR A 151 -1.64 -15.77 -24.34
C TYR A 151 -1.81 -14.53 -25.23
N TYR A 152 -0.74 -13.76 -25.48
CA TYR A 152 -0.81 -12.53 -26.26
C TYR A 152 -0.87 -12.80 -27.77
N THR A 153 -2.05 -13.17 -28.25
CA THR A 153 -2.28 -13.57 -29.66
C THR A 153 -2.88 -12.47 -30.52
N ASP A 154 -3.40 -11.41 -29.91
CA ASP A 154 -4.10 -10.32 -30.61
C ASP A 154 -3.61 -8.95 -30.11
N PRO A 155 -3.79 -7.86 -30.90
CA PRO A 155 -3.24 -6.55 -30.60
C PRO A 155 -4.07 -5.83 -29.52
N TRP A 156 -4.10 -6.36 -28.30
CA TRP A 156 -4.85 -5.77 -27.19
C TRP A 156 -4.07 -4.60 -26.56
N PRO A 157 -4.44 -3.33 -26.80
CA PRO A 157 -3.66 -2.19 -26.31
C PRO A 157 -3.77 -1.99 -24.78
N SER A 158 -4.63 -2.76 -24.10
CA SER A 158 -4.81 -2.71 -22.65
C SER A 158 -5.43 -4.00 -22.12
N TRP A 159 -5.27 -4.27 -20.83
CA TRP A 159 -5.80 -5.46 -20.15
C TRP A 159 -7.31 -5.64 -20.30
N LYS A 160 -8.06 -4.54 -20.39
CA LYS A 160 -9.51 -4.58 -20.58
C LYS A 160 -9.94 -4.97 -21.99
N LYS A 161 -9.03 -4.90 -22.97
CA LYS A 161 -9.28 -5.30 -24.36
C LYS A 161 -9.04 -6.79 -24.60
N ILE A 162 -8.35 -7.47 -23.68
CA ILE A 162 -8.30 -8.93 -23.68
C ILE A 162 -9.71 -9.46 -23.38
N PRO A 163 -10.24 -10.40 -24.20
CA PRO A 163 -11.54 -11.03 -23.93
C PRO A 163 -11.61 -11.61 -22.52
N ALA A 164 -12.80 -11.53 -21.89
CA ALA A 164 -13.00 -12.03 -20.53
C ALA A 164 -12.63 -13.51 -20.42
N LYS A 165 -13.10 -14.32 -21.39
CA LYS A 165 -12.78 -15.75 -21.50
C LYS A 165 -11.27 -16.00 -21.50
N THR A 166 -10.50 -15.26 -22.30
CA THR A 166 -9.04 -15.39 -22.35
C THR A 166 -8.40 -15.09 -20.99
N ARG A 167 -8.81 -14.02 -20.31
CA ARG A 167 -8.29 -13.69 -18.98
C ARG A 167 -8.69 -14.72 -17.92
N ASP A 168 -9.86 -15.31 -18.04
CA ASP A 168 -10.34 -16.37 -17.16
C ASP A 168 -9.52 -17.65 -17.37
N SER A 169 -9.26 -18.06 -18.61
CA SER A 169 -8.37 -19.18 -18.92
C SER A 169 -6.93 -18.96 -18.43
N MET A 170 -6.40 -17.73 -18.55
CA MET A 170 -5.09 -17.40 -17.97
C MET A 170 -5.10 -17.56 -16.44
N PHE A 171 -6.22 -17.24 -15.77
CA PHE A 171 -6.34 -17.39 -14.32
C PHE A 171 -6.51 -18.85 -13.91
N GLU A 172 -7.27 -19.64 -14.66
CA GLU A 172 -7.39 -21.09 -14.45
C GLU A 172 -6.01 -21.77 -14.57
N GLU A 173 -5.23 -21.45 -15.61
CA GLU A 173 -3.86 -21.97 -15.76
C GLU A 173 -2.89 -21.39 -14.72
N PHE A 174 -3.20 -20.24 -14.13
CA PHE A 174 -2.43 -19.73 -13.00
C PHE A 174 -2.65 -20.62 -11.76
N LEU A 175 -3.89 -21.03 -11.50
CA LEU A 175 -4.24 -21.91 -10.37
C LEU A 175 -3.74 -23.36 -10.55
N THR A 176 -3.42 -23.79 -11.77
CA THR A 176 -2.74 -25.10 -11.96
C THR A 176 -1.27 -25.06 -11.54
N LYS A 177 -0.65 -23.87 -11.48
CA LYS A 177 0.78 -23.69 -11.16
C LYS A 177 1.04 -23.28 -9.72
N PHE A 178 0.06 -22.68 -9.06
CA PHE A 178 0.20 -22.12 -7.72
C PHE A 178 -0.94 -22.55 -6.82
N SER A 179 -0.61 -22.93 -5.59
CA SER A 179 -1.58 -23.09 -4.52
C SER A 179 -1.86 -21.73 -3.88
N ILE A 180 -3.10 -21.43 -3.52
CA ILE A 180 -3.48 -20.13 -2.94
C ILE A 180 -3.82 -20.31 -1.45
N SER A 181 -3.28 -19.44 -0.61
CA SER A 181 -3.58 -19.39 0.82
C SER A 181 -3.97 -17.98 1.30
N PRO A 182 -5.11 -17.79 1.99
CA PRO A 182 -6.20 -18.75 2.14
C PRO A 182 -6.81 -19.14 0.79
N PRO A 183 -7.56 -20.26 0.70
CA PRO A 183 -8.16 -20.76 -0.55
C PRO A 183 -9.35 -19.90 -1.03
N ASP A 184 -9.12 -18.60 -1.26
CA ASP A 184 -10.11 -17.66 -1.78
C ASP A 184 -9.80 -17.31 -3.24
N HIS A 185 -10.40 -18.06 -4.15
CA HIS A 185 -10.23 -17.85 -5.59
C HIS A 185 -10.84 -16.52 -6.08
N ARG A 186 -11.84 -15.95 -5.38
CA ARG A 186 -12.43 -14.65 -5.76
C ARG A 186 -11.42 -13.54 -5.51
N TRP A 187 -10.80 -13.55 -4.33
CA TRP A 187 -9.74 -12.61 -3.97
C TRP A 187 -8.49 -12.80 -4.84
N ALA A 188 -8.06 -14.04 -5.05
CA ALA A 188 -6.96 -14.35 -5.96
C ALA A 188 -7.22 -13.82 -7.38
N LYS A 189 -8.44 -14.00 -7.92
CA LYS A 189 -8.80 -13.52 -9.26
C LYS A 189 -8.72 -11.99 -9.35
N ARG A 190 -9.17 -11.27 -8.31
CA ARG A 190 -9.05 -9.81 -8.23
C ARG A 190 -7.59 -9.36 -8.25
N ASN A 191 -6.74 -10.00 -7.43
CA ASN A 191 -5.30 -9.69 -7.37
C ASN A 191 -4.60 -10.03 -8.69
N PHE A 192 -4.95 -11.15 -9.31
CA PHE A 192 -4.45 -11.57 -10.62
C PHE A 192 -4.77 -10.54 -11.70
N GLN A 193 -6.04 -10.09 -11.80
CA GLN A 193 -6.43 -9.10 -12.81
C GLN A 193 -5.72 -7.76 -12.62
N MET A 194 -5.60 -7.30 -11.38
CA MET A 194 -4.91 -6.05 -11.09
C MET A 194 -3.41 -6.14 -11.42
N ARG A 195 -2.76 -7.23 -11.01
CA ARG A 195 -1.35 -7.43 -11.27
C ARG A 195 -1.06 -7.66 -12.75
N GLY A 196 -1.90 -8.44 -13.43
CA GLY A 196 -1.83 -8.67 -14.87
C GLY A 196 -1.94 -7.39 -15.67
N SER A 197 -2.86 -6.49 -15.29
CA SER A 197 -3.01 -5.18 -15.92
C SER A 197 -1.74 -4.32 -15.86
N ILE A 198 -1.10 -4.30 -14.68
CA ILE A 198 0.16 -3.58 -14.47
C ILE A 198 1.30 -4.21 -15.30
N LEU A 199 1.43 -5.54 -15.25
CA LEU A 199 2.51 -6.26 -15.95
C LEU A 199 2.40 -6.15 -17.47
N MET A 200 1.20 -6.34 -18.03
CA MET A 200 0.95 -6.18 -19.46
C MET A 200 1.28 -4.77 -19.92
N THR A 201 0.81 -3.76 -19.17
CA THR A 201 1.12 -2.35 -19.46
C THR A 201 2.63 -2.11 -19.47
N ASN A 202 3.36 -2.62 -18.47
CA ASN A 202 4.81 -2.46 -18.40
C ASN A 202 5.54 -3.14 -19.56
N LYS A 203 5.13 -4.36 -19.94
CA LYS A 203 5.69 -5.10 -21.09
C LYS A 203 5.50 -4.31 -22.40
N LEU A 204 4.28 -3.83 -22.67
CA LEU A 204 3.98 -3.04 -23.87
C LEU A 204 4.68 -1.67 -23.87
N VAL A 205 4.74 -0.98 -22.73
CA VAL A 205 5.47 0.29 -22.61
C VAL A 205 6.96 0.09 -22.86
N LYS A 206 7.56 -0.99 -22.33
CA LYS A 206 8.96 -1.35 -22.60
C LYS A 206 9.17 -1.53 -24.09
N ALA A 207 8.38 -2.39 -24.74
CA ALA A 207 8.48 -2.66 -26.18
C ALA A 207 8.36 -1.36 -27.01
N ARG A 208 7.36 -0.52 -26.72
CA ARG A 208 7.17 0.77 -27.38
C ARG A 208 8.32 1.76 -27.15
N SER A 209 8.91 1.78 -25.95
CA SER A 209 9.95 2.75 -25.62
C SER A 209 11.23 2.55 -26.42
N ILE A 210 11.52 1.31 -26.80
CA ILE A 210 12.68 0.94 -27.62
C ILE A 210 12.31 0.68 -29.09
N MET A 211 11.01 0.65 -29.41
CA MET A 211 10.46 0.29 -30.72
C MET A 211 11.05 -1.01 -31.30
N LEU A 212 11.33 -1.97 -30.41
CA LEU A 212 11.82 -3.29 -30.77
C LEU A 212 10.70 -4.29 -30.49
N LYS A 213 10.36 -5.07 -31.50
CA LYS A 213 9.36 -6.13 -31.38
C LYS A 213 9.87 -7.20 -30.40
N PRO A 214 9.13 -7.51 -29.33
CA PRO A 214 9.46 -8.63 -28.46
C PRO A 214 9.23 -9.97 -29.16
N ASN A 215 10.00 -11.00 -28.78
CA ASN A 215 9.85 -12.36 -29.29
C ASN A 215 8.47 -12.99 -29.01
N TRP A 216 7.81 -12.60 -27.93
CA TRP A 216 6.48 -13.08 -27.54
C TRP A 216 5.32 -12.38 -28.26
N ILE A 217 5.59 -11.49 -29.23
CA ILE A 217 4.57 -10.87 -30.08
C ILE A 217 4.81 -11.27 -31.54
N GLU A 218 3.79 -11.83 -32.17
CA GLU A 218 3.78 -12.14 -33.60
C GLU A 218 3.85 -10.87 -34.46
N ASP A 219 4.42 -10.98 -35.66
CA ASP A 219 4.69 -9.81 -36.52
C ASP A 219 3.42 -9.02 -36.87
N GLY A 220 2.35 -9.70 -37.28
CA GLY A 220 1.08 -9.05 -37.61
C GLY A 220 0.40 -8.38 -36.42
N VAL A 221 0.57 -8.95 -35.21
CA VAL A 221 0.07 -8.35 -33.96
C VAL A 221 0.87 -7.10 -33.61
N TRP A 222 2.19 -7.16 -33.76
CA TRP A 222 3.08 -6.03 -33.52
C TRP A 222 2.79 -4.85 -34.44
N GLU A 223 2.59 -5.10 -35.72
CA GLU A 223 2.26 -4.07 -36.71
C GLU A 223 0.99 -3.30 -36.32
N LYS A 224 -0.09 -4.03 -35.99
CA LYS A 224 -1.36 -3.43 -35.52
C LYS A 224 -1.20 -2.63 -34.22
N LEU A 225 -0.31 -3.06 -33.30
CA LEU A 225 0.01 -2.27 -32.10
C LEU A 225 0.76 -0.98 -32.45
N CYS A 226 1.70 -1.04 -33.39
CA CYS A 226 2.41 0.13 -33.88
C CYS A 226 1.44 1.14 -34.53
N GLU A 227 0.51 0.68 -35.36
CA GLU A 227 -0.56 1.51 -35.93
C GLU A 227 -1.40 2.17 -34.84
N HIS A 228 -1.82 1.39 -33.83
CA HIS A 228 -2.57 1.92 -32.69
C HIS A 228 -1.80 3.04 -31.98
N TRP A 229 -0.49 2.88 -31.74
CA TRP A 229 0.33 3.91 -31.10
C TRP A 229 0.59 5.13 -32.00
N LYS A 230 0.55 4.97 -33.32
CA LYS A 230 0.61 6.08 -34.30
C LYS A 230 -0.69 6.86 -34.41
N SER A 231 -1.83 6.27 -34.01
CA SER A 231 -3.13 6.95 -34.07
C SER A 231 -3.16 8.25 -33.27
N GLU A 232 -3.87 9.25 -33.79
CA GLU A 232 -4.02 10.55 -33.14
C GLU A 232 -4.76 10.45 -31.80
N ASP A 233 -5.73 9.54 -31.69
CA ASP A 233 -6.44 9.28 -30.43
C ASP A 233 -5.49 8.81 -29.33
N PHE A 234 -4.56 7.91 -29.67
CA PHE A 234 -3.56 7.44 -28.73
C PHE A 234 -2.60 8.56 -28.34
N LYS A 235 -2.10 9.33 -29.31
CA LYS A 235 -1.20 10.47 -29.06
C LYS A 235 -1.86 11.52 -28.15
N LYS A 236 -3.11 11.89 -28.41
CA LYS A 236 -3.90 12.82 -27.57
C LYS A 236 -4.02 12.32 -26.13
N LYS A 237 -4.43 11.06 -25.94
CA LYS A 237 -4.53 10.43 -24.60
C LYS A 237 -3.18 10.38 -23.89
N SER A 238 -2.12 10.03 -24.62
CA SER A 238 -0.75 9.97 -24.09
C SER A 238 -0.23 11.35 -23.67
N ALA A 239 -0.48 12.38 -24.47
CA ALA A 239 -0.11 13.76 -24.17
C ALA A 239 -0.87 14.26 -22.92
N GLN A 240 -2.18 14.02 -22.83
CA GLN A 240 -2.96 14.35 -21.64
C GLN A 240 -2.44 13.62 -20.39
N ALA A 241 -2.16 12.31 -20.49
CA ALA A 241 -1.58 11.53 -19.40
C ALA A 241 -0.17 12.03 -19.01
N LYS A 242 0.61 12.56 -19.96
CA LYS A 242 1.90 13.21 -19.69
C LYS A 242 1.69 14.51 -18.90
N THR A 243 0.76 15.37 -19.30
CA THR A 243 0.42 16.60 -18.57
C THR A 243 -0.08 16.29 -17.16
N ASN A 244 -0.96 15.29 -17.01
CA ASN A 244 -1.45 14.85 -15.70
C ASN A 244 -0.31 14.36 -14.80
N ARG A 245 0.66 13.60 -15.34
CA ARG A 245 1.85 13.17 -14.58
C ARG A 245 2.82 14.31 -14.26
N ALA A 246 2.88 15.34 -15.11
CA ALA A 246 3.71 16.51 -14.87
C ALA A 246 3.09 17.46 -13.83
N SER A 247 1.79 17.35 -13.54
CA SER A 247 1.19 18.04 -12.43
C SER A 247 1.74 17.51 -11.10
N ASN A 248 2.09 18.39 -10.15
CA ASN A 248 2.61 18.04 -8.81
C ASN A 248 1.55 17.35 -7.91
N TYR A 249 0.49 16.80 -8.48
CA TYR A 249 -0.58 16.08 -7.79
C TYR A 249 -0.43 14.55 -7.83
N GLY A 250 0.68 14.04 -8.40
CA GLY A 250 1.03 12.63 -8.37
C GLY A 250 1.27 12.09 -6.95
N ALA A 251 1.11 10.77 -6.79
CA ALA A 251 1.45 10.05 -5.57
C ALA A 251 2.85 9.42 -5.74
N SER A 252 3.90 10.14 -5.36
CA SER A 252 5.27 9.62 -5.48
C SER A 252 5.55 8.64 -4.34
N HIS A 253 6.34 7.60 -4.59
CA HIS A 253 6.76 6.64 -3.58
C HIS A 253 8.15 6.08 -3.90
N THR A 254 8.86 5.62 -2.87
CA THR A 254 10.22 5.03 -2.92
C THR A 254 10.22 3.50 -2.81
N GLY A 255 9.04 2.86 -2.81
CA GLY A 255 8.88 1.41 -2.64
C GLY A 255 9.53 0.53 -3.73
N GLY A 256 9.94 1.08 -4.87
CA GLY A 256 10.66 0.33 -5.90
C GLY A 256 9.79 -0.71 -6.62
N SER A 257 10.39 -1.86 -6.96
CA SER A 257 9.74 -2.89 -7.79
C SER A 257 8.89 -3.90 -7.01
N ILE A 258 8.93 -3.88 -5.67
CA ILE A 258 8.15 -4.76 -4.81
C ILE A 258 6.89 -4.03 -4.31
N SER A 259 5.83 -4.79 -4.02
CA SER A 259 4.55 -4.22 -3.55
C SER A 259 4.64 -3.66 -2.14
N ALA A 260 3.68 -2.79 -1.77
CA ALA A 260 3.52 -2.33 -0.39
C ALA A 260 3.27 -3.51 0.58
N SER A 261 2.49 -4.51 0.14
CA SER A 261 2.33 -5.83 0.78
C SER A 261 3.67 -6.51 1.09
N GLN A 262 4.57 -6.59 0.10
CA GLN A 262 5.89 -7.18 0.32
C GLN A 262 6.73 -6.34 1.27
N HIS A 263 6.65 -4.99 1.22
CA HIS A 263 7.30 -4.14 2.22
C HIS A 263 6.76 -4.41 3.63
N ARG A 264 5.44 -4.55 3.80
CA ARG A 264 4.82 -4.90 5.08
C ARG A 264 5.33 -6.25 5.59
N ALA A 265 5.31 -7.27 4.73
CA ALA A 265 5.82 -8.60 5.08
C ALA A 265 7.31 -8.59 5.44
N ASN A 266 8.12 -7.81 4.73
CA ASN A 266 9.54 -7.65 5.04
C ASN A 266 9.73 -6.95 6.40
N MET A 267 8.96 -5.90 6.68
CA MET A 267 9.01 -5.22 7.98
C MET A 267 8.62 -6.17 9.13
N ILE A 268 7.59 -7.00 8.95
CA ILE A 268 7.22 -8.05 9.93
C ILE A 268 8.38 -9.02 10.16
N LYS A 269 9.08 -9.43 9.09
CA LYS A 269 10.26 -10.30 9.23
C LYS A 269 11.44 -9.59 9.92
N GLU A 270 11.61 -8.29 9.70
CA GLU A 270 12.68 -7.48 10.29
C GLU A 270 12.46 -7.22 11.79
N THR A 271 11.21 -6.95 12.21
CA THR A 271 10.90 -6.52 13.59
C THR A 271 10.12 -7.53 14.42
N GLY A 272 9.56 -8.57 13.80
CA GLY A 272 8.60 -9.49 14.42
C GLY A 272 7.21 -8.90 14.65
N ILE A 273 6.98 -7.62 14.34
CA ILE A 273 5.74 -6.88 14.66
C ILE A 273 5.17 -6.27 13.37
N ALA A 274 3.84 -6.36 13.21
CA ALA A 274 3.16 -5.71 12.09
C ALA A 274 3.35 -4.19 12.14
N PRO A 275 3.84 -3.55 11.05
CA PRO A 275 4.04 -2.11 11.06
C PRO A 275 2.70 -1.38 11.05
N THR A 276 2.66 -0.24 11.74
CA THR A 276 1.50 0.66 11.69
C THR A 276 1.30 1.22 10.28
N PRO A 277 0.09 1.71 9.93
CA PRO A 277 -0.15 2.39 8.67
C PRO A 277 0.83 3.54 8.41
N LEU A 278 1.20 4.28 9.47
CA LEU A 278 2.13 5.40 9.39
C LEU A 278 3.57 4.95 9.14
N GLU A 279 4.02 3.86 9.78
CA GLU A 279 5.36 3.30 9.58
C GLU A 279 5.54 2.76 8.17
N LEU A 280 4.56 1.98 7.69
CA LEU A 280 4.55 1.48 6.32
C LEU A 280 4.52 2.66 5.32
N PHE A 281 3.74 3.70 5.62
CA PHE A 281 3.69 4.90 4.79
C PHE A 281 5.05 5.60 4.71
N ARG A 282 5.72 5.81 5.85
CA ARG A 282 7.06 6.40 5.93
C ARG A 282 8.08 5.58 5.15
N ARG A 283 8.07 4.25 5.30
CA ARG A 283 8.92 3.32 4.53
C ARG A 283 8.77 3.49 3.02
N LEU A 284 7.56 3.81 2.56
CA LEU A 284 7.21 3.95 1.15
C LEU A 284 7.31 5.38 0.61
N HIS A 285 7.34 6.41 1.46
CA HIS A 285 7.24 7.83 1.04
C HIS A 285 8.36 8.70 1.60
N GLN A 286 9.38 8.09 2.21
CA GLN A 286 10.63 8.74 2.56
C GLN A 286 11.80 8.16 1.76
N HIS A 287 12.78 9.01 1.49
CA HIS A 287 14.09 8.61 1.02
C HIS A 287 14.93 8.03 2.17
N LYS A 288 16.10 7.47 1.86
CA LYS A 288 17.01 6.88 2.86
C LYS A 288 17.49 7.91 3.90
N ASP A 289 17.57 9.18 3.51
CA ASP A 289 17.92 10.32 4.38
C ASP A 289 16.70 10.87 5.17
N LYS A 290 15.58 10.15 5.15
CA LYS A 290 14.30 10.49 5.80
C LYS A 290 13.60 11.74 5.23
N THR A 291 14.07 12.29 4.11
CA THR A 291 13.36 13.36 3.40
C THR A 291 12.12 12.82 2.69
N TRP A 292 11.08 13.66 2.57
CA TRP A 292 9.82 13.27 1.95
C TRP A 292 9.89 13.33 0.42
N VAL A 293 9.27 12.36 -0.24
CA VAL A 293 9.20 12.27 -1.71
C VAL A 293 8.43 13.43 -2.35
N ASP A 294 7.45 13.98 -1.64
CA ASP A 294 6.68 15.16 -2.04
C ASP A 294 6.03 15.86 -0.84
N SER A 295 5.63 17.12 -1.04
CA SER A 295 4.96 17.92 -0.01
C SER A 295 3.63 17.32 0.43
N ARG A 296 2.95 16.56 -0.45
CA ARG A 296 1.68 15.91 -0.13
C ARG A 296 1.88 14.84 0.94
N SER A 297 2.90 14.01 0.80
CA SER A 297 3.24 12.94 1.73
C SER A 297 3.69 13.50 3.08
N LYS A 298 4.51 14.57 3.06
CA LYS A 298 4.87 15.33 4.27
C LYS A 298 3.63 15.85 5.00
N ASN A 299 2.77 16.59 4.30
CA ASN A 299 1.57 17.20 4.89
C ASN A 299 0.61 16.13 5.43
N LEU A 300 0.48 14.99 4.76
CA LEU A 300 -0.36 13.90 5.25
C LEU A 300 0.18 13.29 6.54
N ASN A 301 1.49 12.99 6.60
CA ASN A 301 2.11 12.48 7.81
C ASN A 301 1.92 13.46 8.98
N GLU A 302 2.13 14.76 8.75
CA GLU A 302 1.93 15.78 9.77
C GLU A 302 0.48 15.87 10.23
N ALA A 303 -0.47 15.90 9.31
CA ALA A 303 -1.90 15.94 9.64
C ALA A 303 -2.30 14.69 10.43
N PHE A 304 -1.87 13.50 10.00
CA PHE A 304 -2.16 12.25 10.70
C PHE A 304 -1.60 12.26 12.13
N THR A 305 -0.32 12.63 12.27
CA THR A 305 0.35 12.66 13.58
C THR A 305 -0.35 13.65 14.52
N ARG A 306 -0.70 14.85 14.03
CA ARG A 306 -1.44 15.85 14.82
C ARG A 306 -2.81 15.34 15.24
N THR A 307 -3.60 14.79 14.32
CA THR A 307 -4.94 14.28 14.63
C THR A 307 -4.89 13.09 15.58
N LEU A 308 -3.96 12.17 15.40
CA LEU A 308 -3.82 11.01 16.28
C LEU A 308 -3.47 11.44 17.71
N ASN A 309 -2.53 12.38 17.88
CA ASN A 309 -2.16 12.90 19.19
C ASN A 309 -3.35 13.59 19.87
N GLN A 310 -4.06 14.48 19.16
CA GLN A 310 -5.23 15.18 19.70
C GLN A 310 -6.35 14.21 20.15
N LEU A 311 -6.64 13.19 19.34
CA LEU A 311 -7.65 12.19 19.68
C LEU A 311 -7.20 11.31 20.85
N THR A 312 -5.90 11.02 20.95
CA THR A 312 -5.34 10.24 22.06
C THR A 312 -5.40 11.03 23.37
N GLU A 313 -5.01 12.30 23.37
CA GLU A 313 -5.10 13.19 24.54
C GLU A 313 -6.57 13.35 24.98
N SER A 314 -7.49 13.53 24.03
CA SER A 314 -8.92 13.64 24.33
C SER A 314 -9.50 12.34 24.88
N ALA A 315 -9.10 11.18 24.35
CA ALA A 315 -9.52 9.88 24.85
C ALA A 315 -9.00 9.64 26.28
N LEU A 316 -7.74 9.98 26.53
CA LEU A 316 -7.13 9.89 27.86
C LEU A 316 -7.87 10.75 28.88
N ALA A 317 -8.18 12.01 28.54
CA ALA A 317 -8.94 12.90 29.40
C ALA A 317 -10.36 12.40 29.71
N GLN A 318 -10.94 11.57 28.82
CA GLN A 318 -12.27 10.98 28.97
C GLN A 318 -12.23 9.55 29.55
N GLY A 319 -11.06 9.02 29.91
CA GLY A 319 -10.91 7.62 30.35
C GLY A 319 -11.27 6.58 29.29
N LYS A 320 -11.18 6.95 28.00
CA LYS A 320 -11.49 6.08 26.86
C LYS A 320 -10.21 5.43 26.31
N PRO A 321 -10.33 4.26 25.65
CA PRO A 321 -9.18 3.64 24.99
C PRO A 321 -8.64 4.53 23.85
N PRO A 322 -7.34 4.41 23.52
CA PRO A 322 -6.74 5.14 22.40
C PRO A 322 -7.48 4.93 21.07
N PRO A 323 -7.53 5.94 20.19
CA PRO A 323 -8.21 5.85 18.91
C PRO A 323 -7.56 4.80 17.99
N ASN A 324 -8.38 4.10 17.20
CA ASN A 324 -7.87 3.17 16.19
C ASN A 324 -7.14 3.95 15.08
N GLU A 325 -5.83 3.72 14.96
CA GLU A 325 -4.97 4.39 13.98
C GLU A 325 -5.44 4.25 12.53
N LEU A 326 -6.00 3.10 12.15
CA LEU A 326 -6.48 2.85 10.79
C LEU A 326 -7.71 3.72 10.46
N HIS A 327 -8.58 3.97 11.44
CA HIS A 327 -9.72 4.87 11.30
C HIS A 327 -9.25 6.32 11.15
N VAL A 328 -8.35 6.76 12.04
CA VAL A 328 -7.74 8.09 11.94
C VAL A 328 -7.07 8.29 10.58
N TRP A 329 -6.35 7.27 10.09
CA TRP A 329 -5.70 7.32 8.79
C TRP A 329 -6.73 7.45 7.68
N SER A 330 -7.79 6.66 7.75
CA SER A 330 -8.87 6.65 6.76
C SER A 330 -9.59 8.00 6.67
N ASP A 331 -9.65 8.76 7.77
CA ASP A 331 -10.26 10.08 7.80
C ASP A 331 -9.32 11.16 7.27
N VAL A 332 -8.07 11.17 7.75
CA VAL A 332 -7.10 12.20 7.36
C VAL A 332 -6.62 12.04 5.91
N ALA A 333 -6.40 10.80 5.46
CA ALA A 333 -5.91 10.51 4.12
C ALA A 333 -7.02 10.50 3.06
N ARG A 334 -8.27 10.79 3.43
CA ARG A 334 -9.42 10.73 2.52
C ARG A 334 -9.42 11.90 1.54
N SER A 335 -9.56 11.57 0.26
CA SER A 335 -9.87 12.57 -0.77
C SER A 335 -11.36 12.88 -0.81
N LYS A 336 -11.72 14.06 -1.37
CA LYS A 336 -13.12 14.45 -1.63
C LYS A 336 -13.92 13.46 -2.47
N LYS A 337 -13.26 12.53 -3.17
CA LYS A 337 -13.87 11.46 -3.97
C LYS A 337 -13.91 10.11 -3.25
N GLY A 338 -13.74 10.10 -1.93
CA GLY A 338 -13.81 8.90 -1.08
C GLY A 338 -12.58 7.99 -1.10
N LYS A 339 -11.63 8.20 -2.03
CA LYS A 339 -10.38 7.42 -2.08
C LYS A 339 -9.44 7.83 -0.95
N VAL A 340 -8.90 6.86 -0.22
CA VAL A 340 -7.90 7.07 0.83
C VAL A 340 -6.51 6.96 0.22
N TYR A 341 -5.67 7.97 0.45
CA TYR A 341 -4.28 7.98 -0.03
C TYR A 341 -3.43 6.93 0.70
N GLY A 342 -2.54 6.25 -0.04
CA GLY A 342 -1.64 5.23 0.51
C GLY A 342 -2.24 3.83 0.71
N LEU A 343 -3.57 3.66 0.68
CA LEU A 343 -4.27 2.38 0.96
C LEU A 343 -4.83 1.65 -0.28
N GLY A 344 -4.69 2.23 -1.47
CA GLY A 344 -5.27 1.63 -2.69
C GLY A 344 -6.79 1.38 -2.55
N VAL A 345 -7.26 0.24 -3.07
CA VAL A 345 -8.65 -0.24 -2.90
C VAL A 345 -9.00 -0.80 -1.50
N GLU A 346 -8.07 -0.92 -0.53
CA GLU A 346 -8.42 -1.29 0.86
C GLU A 346 -9.26 -0.18 1.53
N SER A 347 -9.25 1.01 0.93
CA SER A 347 -10.14 2.13 1.27
C SER A 347 -11.64 1.79 1.19
N THR A 348 -12.05 0.75 0.47
CA THR A 348 -13.45 0.29 0.41
C THR A 348 -13.81 -0.70 1.50
N GLU A 349 -12.84 -1.43 2.08
CA GLU A 349 -13.08 -2.48 3.07
C GLU A 349 -13.27 -1.91 4.48
N VAL A 350 -12.62 -0.79 4.80
CA VAL A 350 -12.86 0.00 6.03
C VAL A 350 -14.31 0.52 6.11
N ARG A 351 -15.10 0.43 5.02
CA ARG A 351 -16.41 1.04 4.93
C ARG A 351 -17.55 0.25 5.57
N GLY A 352 -17.44 -1.05 5.82
CA GLY A 352 -18.57 -1.83 6.39
C GLY A 352 -19.95 -1.52 5.78
N GLY A 353 -20.03 -1.15 4.49
CA GLY A 353 -21.27 -0.64 3.89
C GLY A 353 -21.18 -0.37 2.39
N PRO A 354 -22.17 -0.78 1.59
CA PRO A 354 -22.06 -0.85 0.13
C PRO A 354 -22.03 0.54 -0.48
N CYS A 355 -21.14 0.76 -1.44
CA CYS A 355 -21.31 1.81 -2.42
C CYS A 355 -21.36 1.16 -3.80
N HIS A 356 -22.57 1.10 -4.34
CA HIS A 356 -22.83 0.72 -5.72
C HIS A 356 -22.03 1.60 -6.69
N HIS A 357 -21.35 0.96 -7.63
CA HIS A 357 -21.58 1.21 -9.05
C HIS A 357 -21.02 0.02 -9.87
N GLY A 358 -21.96 -0.81 -10.35
CA GLY A 358 -21.84 -1.57 -11.59
C GLY A 358 -21.08 -2.90 -11.54
N SER A 359 -21.68 -3.94 -10.95
CA SER A 359 -22.10 -5.15 -11.67
C SER A 359 -22.49 -6.29 -10.70
N SER A 360 -23.57 -6.99 -11.03
CA SER A 360 -24.09 -8.25 -10.48
C SER A 360 -24.94 -8.20 -9.21
N SER A 361 -26.25 -7.99 -9.41
CA SER A 361 -27.34 -8.27 -8.46
C SER A 361 -27.35 -9.72 -7.94
N SER A 362 -26.61 -10.64 -8.58
CA SER A 362 -26.44 -12.02 -8.10
C SER A 362 -25.40 -12.12 -6.98
N MET A 363 -24.40 -11.23 -6.95
CA MET A 363 -23.32 -11.23 -5.96
C MET A 363 -23.81 -10.85 -4.55
N GLU A 364 -24.74 -9.90 -4.44
CA GLU A 364 -25.25 -9.39 -3.16
C GLU A 364 -26.14 -10.42 -2.43
N LEU A 365 -26.86 -11.25 -3.20
CA LEU A 365 -27.68 -12.34 -2.66
C LEU A 365 -26.83 -13.53 -2.18
N ILE A 366 -25.74 -13.84 -2.88
CA ILE A 366 -24.82 -14.92 -2.50
C ILE A 366 -24.07 -14.57 -1.22
N THR A 367 -23.55 -13.33 -1.12
CA THR A 367 -22.86 -12.88 0.11
C THR A 367 -23.79 -12.78 1.31
N LYS A 368 -25.06 -12.43 1.12
CA LYS A 368 -26.05 -12.39 2.21
C LYS A 368 -26.38 -13.79 2.71
N ARG A 369 -26.52 -14.76 1.80
CA ARG A 369 -26.76 -16.17 2.16
C ARG A 369 -25.58 -16.78 2.94
N GLU A 370 -24.35 -16.56 2.48
CA GLU A 370 -23.13 -16.98 3.18
C GLU A 370 -23.04 -16.37 4.60
N PHE A 371 -23.42 -15.10 4.75
CA PHE A 371 -23.41 -14.41 6.05
C PHE A 371 -24.51 -14.89 7.01
N ASP A 372 -25.70 -15.18 6.48
CA ASP A 372 -26.83 -15.70 7.26
C ASP A 372 -26.58 -17.16 7.71
N GLU A 373 -25.89 -17.96 6.89
CA GLU A 373 -25.42 -19.31 7.23
C GLU A 373 -24.43 -19.28 8.39
N LEU A 374 -23.38 -18.45 8.28
CA LEU A 374 -22.36 -18.31 9.31
C LEU A 374 -22.93 -17.77 10.63
N ARG A 375 -23.90 -16.85 10.55
CA ARG A 375 -24.64 -16.37 11.72
C ARG A 375 -25.40 -17.50 12.43
N ARG A 376 -26.00 -18.42 11.66
CA ARG A 376 -26.72 -19.57 12.21
C ARG A 376 -25.75 -20.54 12.89
N GLU A 377 -24.63 -20.86 12.26
CA GLU A 377 -23.58 -21.71 12.86
C GLU A 377 -23.04 -21.12 14.16
N MET A 378 -22.76 -19.81 14.19
CA MET A 378 -22.32 -19.11 15.41
C MET A 378 -23.34 -19.20 16.55
N GLU A 379 -24.64 -19.15 16.23
CA GLU A 379 -25.69 -19.28 17.24
C GLU A 379 -25.81 -20.72 17.76
N GLU A 380 -25.63 -21.73 16.90
CA GLU A 380 -25.61 -23.13 17.33
C GLU A 380 -24.40 -23.43 18.22
N VAL A 381 -23.20 -22.96 17.85
CA VAL A 381 -22.00 -23.08 18.71
C VAL A 381 -22.21 -22.39 20.06
N ARG A 382 -22.95 -21.27 20.08
CA ARG A 382 -23.28 -20.57 21.32
C ARG A 382 -24.18 -21.41 22.22
N LYS A 383 -25.21 -22.05 21.66
CA LYS A 383 -26.11 -22.96 22.39
C LYS A 383 -25.35 -24.18 22.92
N GLU A 384 -24.49 -24.79 22.10
CA GLU A 384 -23.66 -25.92 22.53
C GLU A 384 -22.74 -25.54 23.68
N ARG A 385 -22.12 -24.37 23.62
CA ARG A 385 -21.28 -23.84 24.70
C ARG A 385 -22.08 -23.62 25.99
N ASP A 386 -23.32 -23.16 25.92
CA ASP A 386 -24.17 -22.94 27.11
C ASP A 386 -24.62 -24.28 27.73
N VAL A 387 -24.92 -25.29 26.91
CA VAL A 387 -25.16 -26.66 27.38
C VAL A 387 -23.91 -27.24 28.05
N LEU A 388 -22.75 -27.09 27.43
CA LEU A 388 -21.49 -27.59 27.98
C LEU A 388 -21.14 -26.90 29.30
N LYS A 389 -21.33 -25.59 29.38
CA LYS A 389 -21.13 -24.82 30.61
C LYS A 389 -22.02 -25.31 31.76
N THR A 390 -23.28 -25.66 31.45
CA THR A 390 -24.20 -26.24 32.44
C THR A 390 -23.73 -27.60 32.93
N LYS A 391 -23.24 -28.46 32.02
CA LYS A 391 -22.67 -29.77 32.38
C LYS A 391 -21.44 -29.63 33.27
N VAL A 392 -20.54 -28.70 32.95
CA VAL A 392 -19.33 -28.43 33.75
C VAL A 392 -19.71 -27.98 35.16
N SER A 393 -20.66 -27.06 35.30
CA SER A 393 -21.11 -26.59 36.62
C SER A 393 -21.75 -27.71 37.45
N ASN A 394 -22.50 -28.62 36.81
CA ASN A 394 -23.05 -29.80 37.49
C ASN A 394 -21.95 -30.76 37.97
N THR A 395 -20.90 -30.96 37.16
CA THR A 395 -19.77 -31.81 37.55
C THR A 395 -18.93 -31.18 38.66
N GLU A 396 -18.73 -29.86 38.65
CA GLU A 396 -18.04 -29.13 39.71
C GLU A 396 -18.76 -29.30 41.06
N ARG A 397 -20.10 -29.16 41.06
CA ARG A 397 -20.91 -29.38 42.28
C ARG A 397 -20.80 -30.82 42.80
N LEU A 398 -20.82 -31.82 41.93
CA LEU A 398 -20.65 -33.22 42.35
C LEU A 398 -19.25 -33.48 42.94
N ILE A 399 -18.23 -32.82 42.40
CA ILE A 399 -16.86 -32.89 42.94
C ILE A 399 -16.82 -32.25 44.33
N GLU A 400 -17.44 -31.10 44.52
CA GLU A 400 -17.53 -30.43 45.83
C GLU A 400 -18.27 -31.28 46.86
N GLU A 401 -19.40 -31.88 46.49
CA GLU A 401 -20.17 -32.79 47.36
C GLU A 401 -19.35 -34.03 47.75
N ASN A 402 -18.67 -34.66 46.79
CA ASN A 402 -17.79 -35.79 47.05
C ASN A 402 -16.63 -35.42 47.98
N ASN A 403 -16.02 -34.24 47.78
CA ASN A 403 -14.95 -33.75 48.65
C ASN A 403 -15.45 -33.50 50.08
N ALA A 404 -16.66 -32.97 50.24
CA ALA A 404 -17.27 -32.78 51.56
C ALA A 404 -17.53 -34.12 52.28
N LEU A 405 -17.99 -35.14 51.55
CA LEU A 405 -18.19 -36.48 52.10
C LEU A 405 -16.87 -37.12 52.56
N ILE A 406 -15.81 -36.95 51.77
CA ILE A 406 -14.47 -37.44 52.14
C ILE A 406 -14.01 -36.78 53.44
N LEU A 407 -14.20 -35.46 53.59
CA LEU A 407 -13.84 -34.73 54.82
C LEU A 407 -14.63 -35.23 56.04
N GLN A 408 -15.95 -35.44 55.89
CA GLN A 408 -16.77 -36.01 56.97
C GLN A 408 -16.32 -37.42 57.37
N MET A 409 -15.98 -38.26 56.38
CA MET A 409 -15.49 -39.61 56.65
C MET A 409 -14.14 -39.58 57.38
N MET A 410 -13.22 -38.69 56.99
CA MET A 410 -11.94 -38.50 57.68
C MET A 410 -12.14 -38.04 59.13
N GLU A 411 -13.10 -37.15 59.39
CA GLU A 411 -13.41 -36.67 60.74
C GLU A 411 -14.03 -37.76 61.63
N SER A 412 -14.94 -38.57 61.08
CA SER A 412 -15.52 -39.72 61.78
C SER A 412 -14.47 -40.76 62.19
N ILE A 413 -13.53 -41.08 61.30
CA ILE A 413 -12.41 -41.99 61.60
C ILE A 413 -11.51 -41.43 62.70
N ASN A 414 -11.21 -40.13 62.65
CA ASN A 414 -10.37 -39.47 63.66
C ASN A 414 -11.04 -39.48 65.04
N ASN A 415 -12.36 -39.24 65.09
CA ASN A 415 -13.13 -39.26 66.33
C ASN A 415 -13.26 -40.68 66.93
N GLN A 416 -13.40 -41.72 66.11
CA GLN A 416 -13.39 -43.12 66.58
C GLN A 416 -12.02 -43.56 67.13
N SER A 417 -10.94 -43.09 66.52
CA SER A 417 -9.56 -43.31 66.99
C SER A 417 -9.29 -42.70 68.37
N MET A 418 -9.85 -41.51 68.63
CA MET A 418 -9.73 -40.84 69.94
C MET A 418 -10.56 -41.52 71.04
N HIS A 419 -11.74 -42.05 70.73
CA HIS A 419 -12.59 -42.77 71.69
C HIS A 419 -12.08 -44.18 72.03
N SER A 420 -11.24 -44.78 71.18
CA SER A 420 -10.63 -46.10 71.43
C SER A 420 -9.32 -46.02 72.24
N ARG A 421 -8.90 -44.82 72.63
CA ARG A 421 -7.63 -44.52 73.32
C ARG A 421 -7.79 -43.93 74.73
N GLY A 422 -9.02 -43.74 75.20
CA GLY A 422 -9.36 -43.45 76.60
C GLY A 422 -9.97 -44.69 77.24
#